data_AF-A0A935RY10-F1
#
_entry.id   AF-A0A935RY10-F1
#
_cell.length_a   1.000
_cell.length_b   1.000
_cell.length_c   1.000
_cell.angle_alpha   90.00
_cell.angle_beta   90.00
_cell.angle_gamma   90.00
#
_symmetry.space_group_name_H-M   'P 1'
#
loop_
_entity.id
_entity.type
_entity.pdbx_description
1 polymer ?
#
loop_
_entity_poly.entity_id
_entity_poly.type
_entity_poly.pdbx_seq_one_letter_code
_entity_poly.pdbx_strand_id
1 'polypeptide(L)'
;MKSSKLLFLFTMLGIFFMFTSCDNAAQKVVKAEENVVDAEKDLQMAEEEYLADVEQYKLLSAEKIAANDRSIAEFNARIEQEKKEVRADYKAKIKSLETKNSDMKKKMDEYRVEGKDKWELFKTEFGKDMDELGESISNFGKKD
;
A
#
# COMPACT_ATOMS: atom_id res chain seq x y z
N MET A 1 82.03 48.97 1.69
CA MET A 1 82.15 47.68 0.95
C MET A 1 81.23 46.65 1.63
N LYS A 2 80.72 45.63 0.92
CA LYS A 2 79.54 44.82 1.32
C LYS A 2 79.79 43.74 2.39
N SER A 3 78.65 43.19 2.88
CA SER A 3 78.39 41.99 3.69
C SER A 3 78.42 42.18 5.22
N SER A 4 77.74 41.38 6.05
CA SER A 4 76.99 40.13 5.76
C SER A 4 75.51 40.15 6.26
N LYS A 5 75.04 39.14 7.03
CA LYS A 5 73.64 38.96 7.47
C LYS A 5 73.49 38.46 8.93
N LEU A 6 72.43 38.94 9.58
CA LEU A 6 71.53 38.26 10.54
C LEU A 6 72.05 37.66 11.87
N LEU A 7 71.44 38.07 12.98
CA LEU A 7 70.82 37.13 13.92
C LEU A 7 69.54 37.75 14.51
N PHE A 8 68.48 36.94 14.62
CA PHE A 8 67.16 37.36 15.10
C PHE A 8 67.07 37.31 16.63
N LEU A 9 66.30 38.24 17.22
CA LEU A 9 65.82 38.17 18.58
C LEU A 9 64.36 38.65 18.59
N PHE A 10 63.41 37.81 19.01
CA PHE A 10 62.30 38.21 19.90
C PHE A 10 61.52 36.96 20.37
N THR A 11 61.05 37.06 21.61
CA THR A 11 60.48 36.05 22.51
C THR A 11 59.21 35.32 22.03
N MET A 12 58.98 34.11 22.56
CA MET A 12 57.67 33.42 22.50
C MET A 12 56.52 34.28 23.02
N LEU A 13 55.33 34.19 22.40
CA LEU A 13 54.12 33.61 23.00
C LEU A 13 53.00 33.50 21.93
N GLY A 14 52.16 32.46 22.01
CA GLY A 14 50.89 32.40 21.27
C GLY A 14 50.70 31.18 20.38
N ILE A 15 50.23 30.08 20.97
CA ILE A 15 49.54 29.03 20.21
C ILE A 15 48.22 29.63 19.73
N PHE A 16 48.16 30.06 18.46
CA PHE A 16 46.86 30.40 17.88
C PHE A 16 46.17 29.09 17.49
N PHE A 17 45.09 28.81 18.22
CA PHE A 17 44.35 27.55 18.18
C PHE A 17 43.99 27.12 16.75
N MET A 18 44.37 25.90 16.37
CA MET A 18 43.53 25.10 15.48
C MET A 18 42.20 24.79 16.19
N PHE A 19 41.18 24.36 15.43
CA PHE A 19 39.85 23.92 15.90
C PHE A 19 38.77 25.01 16.12
N THR A 20 38.43 25.76 15.07
CA THR A 20 37.06 26.32 14.92
C THR A 20 36.10 25.32 14.26
N SER A 21 36.20 24.03 14.62
CA SER A 21 35.29 22.98 14.15
C SER A 21 34.98 22.02 15.30
N CYS A 22 34.05 22.47 16.15
CA CYS A 22 33.39 21.68 17.16
C CYS A 22 31.92 22.13 17.23
N ASP A 23 31.16 21.83 16.17
CA ASP A 23 29.79 21.35 16.40
C ASP A 23 29.94 20.12 17.32
N ASN A 24 29.71 20.33 18.61
CA ASN A 24 30.04 19.36 19.64
C ASN A 24 29.43 17.99 19.30
N ALA A 25 30.23 16.93 19.36
CA ALA A 25 29.79 15.56 19.06
C ALA A 25 28.51 15.19 19.84
N ALA A 26 28.36 15.70 21.08
CA ALA A 26 27.14 15.54 21.88
C ALA A 26 25.88 16.09 21.19
N GLN A 27 25.95 17.26 20.53
CA GLN A 27 24.81 17.84 19.80
C GLN A 27 24.46 17.02 18.55
N LYS A 28 25.45 16.40 17.90
CA LYS A 28 25.24 15.48 16.77
C LYS A 28 24.61 14.17 17.21
N VAL A 29 24.97 13.67 18.40
CA VAL A 29 24.34 12.49 19.02
C VAL A 29 22.88 12.79 19.38
N VAL A 30 22.59 13.88 20.09
CA VAL A 30 21.21 14.28 20.43
C VAL A 30 20.34 14.42 19.18
N LYS A 31 20.83 15.10 18.13
CA LYS A 31 20.08 15.21 16.87
C LYS A 31 19.89 13.86 16.15
N ALA A 32 20.83 12.93 16.29
CA ALA A 32 20.67 11.59 15.74
C ALA A 32 19.63 10.77 16.53
N GLU A 33 19.60 10.91 17.85
CA GLU A 33 18.58 10.31 18.73
C GLU A 33 17.18 10.88 18.42
N GLU A 34 17.04 12.20 18.30
CA GLU A 34 15.79 12.87 17.88
C GLU A 34 15.30 12.36 16.53
N ASN A 35 16.18 12.33 15.51
CA ASN A 35 15.83 11.81 14.18
C ASN A 35 15.39 10.33 14.19
N VAL A 36 15.95 9.51 15.09
CA VAL A 36 15.56 8.09 15.23
C VAL A 36 14.18 7.98 15.87
N VAL A 37 13.91 8.74 16.94
CA VAL A 37 12.59 8.77 17.59
C VAL A 37 11.50 9.26 16.64
N ASP A 38 11.78 10.31 15.84
CA ASP A 38 10.84 10.78 14.82
C ASP A 38 10.61 9.72 13.73
N ALA A 39 11.65 9.03 13.27
CA ALA A 39 11.53 7.96 12.27
C ALA A 39 10.80 6.72 12.80
N GLU A 40 10.97 6.35 14.07
CA GLU A 40 10.22 5.26 14.72
C GLU A 40 8.73 5.61 14.82
N LYS A 41 8.40 6.86 15.14
CA LYS A 41 7.02 7.34 15.19
C LYS A 41 6.37 7.38 13.81
N ASP A 42 7.07 7.89 12.79
CA ASP A 42 6.58 7.91 11.41
C ASP A 42 6.35 6.48 10.88
N LEU A 43 7.23 5.53 11.24
CA LEU A 43 7.05 4.12 10.94
C LEU A 43 5.80 3.54 11.62
N GLN A 44 5.61 3.78 12.92
CA GLN A 44 4.41 3.32 13.64
C GLN A 44 3.13 3.88 13.02
N MET A 45 3.09 5.18 12.71
CA MET A 45 1.94 5.81 12.05
C MET A 45 1.67 5.18 10.67
N ALA A 46 2.71 4.92 9.88
CA ALA A 46 2.57 4.26 8.57
C ALA A 46 2.09 2.80 8.67
N GLU A 47 2.44 2.08 9.74
CA GLU A 47 1.92 0.74 10.03
C GLU A 47 0.44 0.78 10.47
N GLU A 48 0.06 1.72 11.33
CA GLU A 48 -1.33 1.92 11.78
C GLU A 48 -2.25 2.30 10.60
N GLU A 49 -1.83 3.24 9.74
CA GLU A 49 -2.54 3.61 8.51
C GLU A 49 -2.69 2.42 7.55
N TYR A 50 -1.62 1.63 7.36
CA TYR A 50 -1.64 0.45 6.50
C TYR A 50 -2.63 -0.60 7.01
N LEU A 51 -2.62 -0.91 8.30
CA LEU A 51 -3.55 -1.88 8.90
C LEU A 51 -5.00 -1.40 8.82
N ALA A 52 -5.25 -0.10 9.02
CA ALA A 52 -6.58 0.49 8.90
C ALA A 52 -7.12 0.40 7.46
N ASP A 53 -6.29 0.67 6.44
CA ASP A 53 -6.66 0.55 5.03
C ASP A 53 -6.94 -0.90 4.62
N VAL A 54 -6.19 -1.89 5.14
CA VAL A 54 -6.48 -3.32 4.96
C VAL A 54 -7.87 -3.68 5.46
N GLU A 55 -8.22 -3.30 6.69
CA GLU A 55 -9.52 -3.62 7.27
C GLU A 55 -10.67 -2.86 6.57
N GLN A 56 -10.47 -1.59 6.22
CA GLN A 56 -11.45 -0.82 5.45
C GLN A 56 -11.70 -1.46 4.07
N TYR A 57 -10.65 -1.87 3.37
CA TYR A 57 -10.77 -2.47 2.04
C TYR A 57 -11.41 -3.87 2.08
N LYS A 58 -11.20 -4.66 3.13
CA LYS A 58 -11.95 -5.91 3.37
C LYS A 58 -13.45 -5.66 3.48
N LEU A 59 -13.86 -4.64 4.25
CA LEU A 59 -15.28 -4.27 4.40
C LEU A 59 -15.89 -3.84 3.06
N LEU A 60 -15.24 -2.93 2.33
CA LEU A 60 -15.69 -2.48 1.01
C LEU A 60 -15.77 -3.63 -0.01
N SER A 61 -14.83 -4.58 0.07
CA SER A 61 -14.82 -5.76 -0.79
C SER A 61 -15.98 -6.71 -0.45
N ALA A 62 -16.26 -6.93 0.84
CA ALA A 62 -17.41 -7.72 1.28
C ALA A 62 -18.75 -7.10 0.85
N GLU A 63 -18.86 -5.77 0.86
CA GLU A 63 -20.03 -5.05 0.33
C GLU A 63 -20.21 -5.25 -1.19
N LYS A 64 -19.13 -5.10 -1.98
CA LYS A 64 -19.14 -5.41 -3.43
C LYS A 64 -19.54 -6.85 -3.71
N ILE A 65 -18.95 -7.82 -3.01
CA ILE A 65 -19.25 -9.25 -3.13
C ILE A 65 -20.72 -9.53 -2.81
N ALA A 66 -21.27 -8.95 -1.74
CA ALA A 66 -22.67 -9.11 -1.38
C ALA A 66 -23.64 -8.44 -2.39
N ALA A 67 -23.23 -7.36 -3.07
CA ALA A 67 -24.00 -6.76 -4.16
C ALA A 67 -24.01 -7.64 -5.41
N ASN A 68 -22.86 -8.24 -5.75
CA ASN A 68 -22.73 -9.23 -6.81
C ASN A 68 -23.61 -10.45 -6.55
N ASP A 69 -23.59 -11.02 -5.34
CA ASP A 69 -24.41 -12.18 -4.95
C ASP A 69 -25.90 -11.91 -5.14
N ARG A 70 -26.39 -10.73 -4.71
CA ARG A 70 -27.79 -10.31 -4.92
C ARG A 70 -28.14 -10.25 -6.40
N SER A 71 -27.32 -9.60 -7.21
CA SER A 71 -27.56 -9.46 -8.65
C SER A 71 -27.58 -10.82 -9.36
N ILE A 72 -26.65 -11.71 -9.00
CA ILE A 72 -26.59 -13.08 -9.54
C ILE A 72 -27.85 -13.87 -9.15
N ALA A 73 -28.30 -13.77 -7.89
CA ALA A 73 -29.52 -14.42 -7.42
C ALA A 73 -30.79 -13.90 -8.12
N GLU A 74 -30.88 -12.59 -8.36
CA GLU A 74 -31.96 -11.97 -9.14
C GLU A 74 -31.99 -12.48 -10.59
N PHE A 75 -30.82 -12.63 -11.23
CA PHE A 75 -30.75 -13.22 -12.58
C PHE A 75 -31.13 -14.70 -12.58
N ASN A 76 -30.72 -15.46 -11.56
CA ASN A 76 -31.11 -16.86 -11.42
C ASN A 76 -32.63 -17.02 -11.27
N ALA A 77 -33.30 -16.14 -10.52
CA ALA A 77 -34.75 -16.12 -10.43
C ALA A 77 -35.43 -15.77 -11.76
N ARG A 78 -34.88 -14.81 -12.52
CA ARG A 78 -35.40 -14.40 -13.84
C ARG A 78 -35.32 -15.52 -14.87
N ILE A 79 -34.22 -16.26 -14.95
CA ILE A 79 -34.01 -17.26 -16.02
C ILE A 79 -34.90 -18.49 -15.90
N GLU A 80 -35.55 -18.74 -14.76
CA GLU A 80 -36.55 -19.81 -14.64
C GLU A 80 -37.85 -19.50 -15.42
N GLN A 81 -38.03 -18.24 -15.84
CA GLN A 81 -39.11 -17.82 -16.74
C GLN A 81 -38.71 -17.90 -18.23
N GLU A 82 -37.41 -18.05 -18.53
CA GLU A 82 -36.91 -18.11 -19.91
C GLU A 82 -37.13 -19.47 -20.57
N LYS A 83 -37.10 -19.49 -21.91
CA LYS A 83 -37.28 -20.70 -22.72
C LYS A 83 -36.23 -21.77 -22.36
N LYS A 84 -36.62 -23.06 -22.41
CA LYS A 84 -35.76 -24.18 -21.98
C LYS A 84 -34.45 -24.25 -22.79
N GLU A 85 -34.54 -23.87 -24.06
CA GLU A 85 -33.49 -23.88 -25.06
C GLU A 85 -32.31 -22.95 -24.70
N VAL A 86 -32.58 -21.81 -24.04
CA VAL A 86 -31.54 -20.85 -23.60
C VAL A 86 -31.20 -20.96 -22.11
N ARG A 87 -32.07 -21.59 -21.32
CA ARG A 87 -31.90 -21.70 -19.85
C ARG A 87 -30.63 -22.45 -19.46
N ALA A 88 -30.19 -23.43 -20.25
CA ALA A 88 -28.97 -24.19 -19.96
C ALA A 88 -27.72 -23.29 -20.00
N ASP A 89 -27.57 -22.48 -21.05
CA ASP A 89 -26.43 -21.57 -21.24
C ASP A 89 -26.42 -20.46 -20.17
N TYR A 90 -27.59 -19.91 -19.84
CA TYR A 90 -27.71 -18.94 -18.76
C TYR A 90 -27.34 -19.54 -17.39
N LYS A 91 -27.73 -20.79 -17.09
CA LYS A 91 -27.31 -21.47 -15.85
C LYS A 91 -25.80 -21.73 -15.80
N ALA A 92 -25.18 -22.08 -16.94
CA ALA A 92 -23.73 -22.21 -17.03
C ALA A 92 -23.01 -20.87 -16.79
N LYS A 93 -23.53 -19.76 -17.36
CA LYS A 93 -22.99 -18.42 -17.14
C LYS A 93 -23.15 -17.95 -15.69
N ILE A 94 -24.32 -18.15 -15.09
CA ILE A 94 -24.58 -17.85 -13.66
C ILE A 94 -23.58 -18.59 -12.78
N LYS A 95 -23.44 -19.91 -12.95
CA LYS A 95 -22.47 -20.70 -12.18
C LYS A 95 -21.04 -20.19 -12.33
N SER A 96 -20.65 -19.72 -13.52
CA SER A 96 -19.34 -19.09 -13.72
C SER A 96 -19.19 -17.75 -12.99
N LEU A 97 -20.25 -16.97 -12.82
CA LEU A 97 -20.24 -15.73 -12.04
C LEU A 97 -20.21 -16.02 -10.54
N GLU A 98 -20.99 -17.01 -10.07
CA GLU A 98 -20.99 -17.49 -8.67
C GLU A 98 -19.59 -17.96 -8.23
N THR A 99 -18.95 -18.83 -9.04
CA THR A 99 -17.57 -19.28 -8.77
C THR A 99 -16.61 -18.10 -8.67
N LYS A 100 -16.64 -17.16 -9.64
CA LYS A 100 -15.75 -15.99 -9.61
C LYS A 100 -15.99 -15.11 -8.39
N ASN A 101 -17.24 -14.85 -7.99
CA ASN A 101 -17.53 -14.04 -6.81
C ASN A 101 -17.05 -14.72 -5.52
N SER A 102 -17.21 -16.05 -5.42
CA SER A 102 -16.66 -16.85 -4.32
C SER A 102 -15.12 -16.86 -4.30
N ASP A 103 -14.48 -16.94 -5.47
CA ASP A 103 -13.01 -16.91 -5.57
C ASP A 103 -12.47 -15.54 -5.17
N MET A 104 -13.14 -14.44 -5.54
CA MET A 104 -12.79 -13.09 -5.06
C MET A 104 -12.96 -12.96 -3.54
N LYS A 105 -14.04 -13.50 -2.96
CA LYS A 105 -14.20 -13.57 -1.51
C LYS A 105 -13.02 -14.29 -0.85
N LYS A 106 -12.69 -15.47 -1.35
CA LYS A 106 -11.56 -16.26 -0.86
C LYS A 106 -10.23 -15.52 -0.99
N LYS A 107 -9.96 -14.85 -2.12
CA LYS A 107 -8.75 -14.03 -2.36
C LYS A 107 -8.61 -12.91 -1.33
N MET A 108 -9.71 -12.32 -0.85
CA MET A 108 -9.70 -11.32 0.22
C MET A 108 -9.53 -11.95 1.61
N ASP A 109 -10.27 -13.02 1.91
CA ASP A 109 -10.21 -13.74 3.20
C ASP A 109 -8.82 -14.37 3.46
N GLU A 110 -8.10 -14.76 2.40
CA GLU A 110 -6.75 -15.33 2.47
C GLU A 110 -5.62 -14.27 2.45
N TYR A 111 -5.92 -12.98 2.23
CA TYR A 111 -4.91 -11.92 2.24
C TYR A 111 -4.25 -11.80 3.63
N ARG A 112 -2.92 -11.71 3.64
CA ARG A 112 -2.11 -11.55 4.85
C ARG A 112 -1.39 -10.22 4.84
N VAL A 113 -1.23 -9.65 6.03
CA VAL A 113 -0.41 -8.46 6.24
C VAL A 113 1.04 -8.81 5.91
N GLU A 114 1.54 -8.28 4.79
CA GLU A 114 2.91 -8.53 4.28
C GLU A 114 3.68 -7.24 3.97
N GLY A 115 3.14 -6.07 4.34
CA GLY A 115 3.74 -4.75 4.11
C GLY A 115 3.08 -3.96 2.97
N LYS A 116 3.29 -2.65 3.00
CA LYS A 116 2.59 -1.66 2.16
C LYS A 116 2.75 -1.89 0.65
N ASP A 117 3.96 -2.19 0.17
CA ASP A 117 4.20 -2.39 -1.27
C ASP A 117 3.42 -3.59 -1.83
N LYS A 118 3.40 -4.71 -1.11
CA LYS A 118 2.61 -5.89 -1.47
C LYS A 118 1.11 -5.63 -1.39
N TRP A 119 0.69 -4.78 -0.46
CA TRP A 119 -0.71 -4.38 -0.31
C TRP A 119 -1.20 -3.53 -1.49
N GLU A 120 -0.43 -2.56 -1.96
CA GLU A 120 -0.81 -1.75 -3.12
C GLU A 120 -0.89 -2.59 -4.40
N LEU A 121 0.04 -3.53 -4.59
CA LEU A 121 -0.02 -4.50 -5.69
C LEU A 121 -1.28 -5.37 -5.59
N PHE A 122 -1.56 -5.94 -4.42
CA PHE A 122 -2.75 -6.75 -4.18
C PHE A 122 -4.05 -5.96 -4.42
N LYS A 123 -4.19 -4.74 -3.89
CA LYS A 123 -5.36 -3.87 -4.12
C LYS A 123 -5.56 -3.58 -5.61
N THR A 124 -4.48 -3.35 -6.34
CA THR A 124 -4.53 -3.03 -7.78
C THR A 124 -5.06 -4.22 -8.58
N GLU A 125 -4.52 -5.42 -8.35
CA GLU A 125 -4.97 -6.64 -9.04
C GLU A 125 -6.38 -7.04 -8.60
N PHE A 126 -6.64 -7.08 -7.29
CA PHE A 126 -7.95 -7.43 -6.73
C PHE A 126 -9.05 -6.47 -7.18
N GLY A 127 -8.78 -5.16 -7.16
CA GLY A 127 -9.73 -4.13 -7.58
C GLY A 127 -10.10 -4.31 -9.05
N LYS A 128 -9.11 -4.52 -9.92
CA LYS A 128 -9.32 -4.81 -11.34
C LYS A 128 -10.16 -6.07 -11.55
N ASP A 129 -9.80 -7.19 -10.92
CA ASP A 129 -10.54 -8.46 -11.03
C ASP A 129 -12.01 -8.30 -10.57
N MET A 130 -12.24 -7.51 -9.51
CA MET A 130 -13.56 -7.24 -8.95
C MET A 130 -14.40 -6.35 -9.87
N ASP A 131 -13.79 -5.35 -10.50
CA ASP A 131 -14.49 -4.44 -11.40
C ASP A 131 -14.83 -5.15 -12.74
N GLU A 132 -13.92 -5.96 -13.29
CA GLU A 132 -14.20 -6.84 -14.45
C GLU A 132 -15.32 -7.85 -14.16
N LEU A 133 -15.41 -8.36 -12.93
CA LEU A 133 -16.52 -9.21 -12.47
C LEU A 133 -17.83 -8.42 -12.37
N GLY A 134 -17.81 -7.22 -11.80
CA GLY A 134 -18.97 -6.33 -11.71
C GLY A 134 -19.52 -5.95 -13.10
N GLU A 135 -18.65 -5.64 -14.05
CA GLU A 135 -19.03 -5.43 -15.46
C GLU A 135 -19.63 -6.69 -16.09
N SER A 136 -19.02 -7.86 -15.84
CA SER A 136 -19.53 -9.14 -16.34
C SER A 136 -20.94 -9.46 -15.83
N ILE A 137 -21.24 -9.12 -14.56
CA ILE A 137 -22.56 -9.27 -13.94
C ILE A 137 -23.54 -8.23 -14.51
N SER A 138 -23.13 -6.95 -14.60
CA SER A 138 -23.94 -5.86 -15.17
C SER A 138 -24.36 -6.15 -16.62
N ASN A 139 -23.42 -6.61 -17.45
CA ASN A 139 -23.67 -6.92 -18.85
C ASN A 139 -24.50 -8.20 -19.03
N PHE A 140 -24.42 -9.17 -18.12
CA PHE A 140 -25.34 -10.32 -18.11
C PHE A 140 -26.78 -9.93 -17.73
N GLY A 141 -26.95 -8.90 -16.89
CA GLY A 141 -28.26 -8.39 -16.48
C GLY A 141 -29.01 -7.62 -17.56
N LYS A 142 -28.26 -6.91 -18.42
CA LYS A 142 -28.74 -6.22 -19.62
C LYS A 142 -29.08 -7.28 -20.68
N LYS A 143 -30.37 -7.48 -20.95
CA LYS A 143 -30.79 -8.25 -22.12
C LYS A 143 -30.37 -7.53 -23.40
N ASP A 144 -29.88 -8.31 -24.36
CA ASP A 144 -30.08 -8.03 -25.79
C ASP A 144 -31.56 -8.30 -26.17
#